data_AF-A0A930WIM9-F1
#
_entry.id   AF-A0A930WIM9-F1
#
_cell.length_a   1.000
_cell.length_b   1.000
_cell.length_c   1.000
_cell.angle_alpha   90.00
_cell.angle_beta   90.00
_cell.angle_gamma   90.00
#
_symmetry.space_group_name_H-M   'P 1'
#
loop_
_entity.id
_entity.type
_entity.pdbx_description
1 polymer ?
#
loop_
_entity_poly.entity_id
_entity_poly.type
_entity_poly.pdbx_seq_one_letter_code
_entity_poly.pdbx_strand_id
1 'polypeptide(L)'
;MTTSMNMDRTEGCKAKPILKWAGGKTQLLGELCAKIPPHYGKYIEPFFGGGALFFALEPEHAVLADSNPELINMYREVASNAEQVIAYLEQYENTGERFYEVRALDWEQLPPAEAAARMIFLNKTCFNGLYRVNKKGQFNVPFGRYKNPKICDRAAILVASRVLSHAEIICGDYLDVLEHHAAAGDLIFLDPPYLPISAYADFKRYTKEQFYEEDHVRLAEMVARLYERGCYVILTNSNHPLVHELYASYRIDIIQTKRHISCNGKSRKGEDVIVTATPAPYPRITLGEVPLSPQASHYPPTRFMGSKQKLLHEVWAVASQFGAETITDLFSGSGIVSYMFKAQGKTVLSNDYMAMSATFSKAMVENNTVTLSSRTAEELLLAQKESDRFVARTFQGIYYTDAENELIDTLRTNIRDLRNPYERAIAMTALIRACIKKRPRGIFTYTGHRYDDGRKDLKKSLAEQFLAAVELVNAAIFDNGRVNRSRWG
;
A
#
# COMPACT_ATOMS: atom_id res chain seq x y z
N MET A 1 -3.06 -20.97 -66.88
CA MET A 1 -4.24 -20.46 -66.16
C MET A 1 -3.85 -20.30 -64.70
N THR A 2 -3.31 -19.13 -64.38
CA THR A 2 -2.88 -18.75 -63.03
C THR A 2 -3.86 -17.68 -62.58
N THR A 3 -4.83 -18.06 -61.77
CA THR A 3 -5.87 -17.16 -61.28
C THR A 3 -5.27 -16.35 -60.13
N SER A 4 -5.01 -15.07 -60.40
CA SER A 4 -4.71 -14.05 -59.41
C SER A 4 -5.92 -13.88 -58.49
N MET A 5 -5.80 -14.30 -57.23
CA MET A 5 -6.65 -13.77 -56.17
C MET A 5 -6.00 -12.47 -55.68
N ASN A 6 -6.59 -11.35 -56.08
CA ASN A 6 -6.31 -10.02 -55.55
C ASN A 6 -6.58 -10.02 -54.04
N MET A 7 -5.54 -10.24 -53.23
CA MET A 7 -5.47 -9.70 -51.88
C MET A 7 -5.03 -8.25 -52.03
N ASP A 8 -5.99 -7.33 -52.13
CA ASP A 8 -5.71 -5.90 -52.05
C ASP A 8 -6.71 -5.20 -51.13
N ARG A 9 -6.14 -4.36 -50.24
CA ARG A 9 -6.74 -3.34 -49.36
C ARG A 9 -7.25 -3.74 -47.97
N THR A 10 -6.34 -4.10 -47.08
CA THR A 10 -6.46 -3.82 -45.63
C THR A 10 -5.32 -2.94 -45.09
N GLU A 11 -4.68 -2.15 -45.94
CA GLU A 11 -3.84 -1.04 -45.47
C GLU A 11 -4.73 0.13 -45.00
N GLY A 12 -4.68 0.43 -43.69
CA GLY A 12 -4.94 1.79 -43.20
C GLY A 12 -6.13 2.04 -42.24
N CYS A 13 -6.84 1.03 -41.74
CA CYS A 13 -7.92 1.27 -40.77
C CYS A 13 -7.48 0.92 -39.34
N LYS A 14 -6.93 1.90 -38.61
CA LYS A 14 -6.68 1.78 -37.16
C LYS A 14 -7.99 1.59 -36.40
N ALA A 15 -7.99 0.77 -35.36
CA ALA A 15 -9.16 0.60 -34.51
C ALA A 15 -9.53 1.93 -33.84
N LYS A 16 -10.84 2.14 -33.63
CA LYS A 16 -11.38 3.36 -33.01
C LYS A 16 -12.58 2.99 -32.14
N PRO A 17 -12.90 3.82 -31.13
CA PRO A 17 -14.13 3.68 -30.36
C PRO A 17 -15.37 3.52 -31.25
N ILE A 18 -16.15 2.47 -30.97
CA ILE A 18 -17.40 2.18 -31.68
C ILE A 18 -18.47 3.20 -31.27
N LEU A 19 -18.53 3.52 -29.99
CA LEU A 19 -19.50 4.45 -29.41
C LEU A 19 -18.92 5.85 -29.24
N LYS A 20 -19.79 6.84 -29.35
CA LYS A 20 -19.52 8.14 -28.74
C LYS A 20 -19.81 8.00 -27.25
N TRP A 21 -18.82 8.25 -26.40
CA TRP A 21 -18.96 8.13 -24.96
C TRP A 21 -18.67 9.46 -24.27
N ALA A 22 -19.42 9.77 -23.22
CA ALA A 22 -19.12 10.93 -22.40
C ALA A 22 -17.73 10.73 -21.76
N GLY A 23 -16.90 11.79 -21.79
CA GLY A 23 -15.52 11.69 -21.29
C GLY A 23 -14.51 11.05 -22.26
N GLY A 24 -14.90 10.69 -23.49
CA GLY A 24 -14.01 10.04 -24.45
C GLY A 24 -12.64 10.73 -24.62
N LYS A 25 -11.57 9.98 -24.36
CA LYS A 25 -10.19 10.49 -24.23
C LYS A 25 -9.45 10.70 -25.54
N THR A 26 -10.14 10.67 -26.68
CA THR A 26 -9.51 10.84 -28.01
C THR A 26 -8.69 12.13 -28.14
N GLN A 27 -9.12 13.23 -27.50
CA GLN A 27 -8.37 14.50 -27.51
C GLN A 27 -7.11 14.46 -26.63
N LEU A 28 -7.05 13.57 -25.64
CA LEU A 28 -5.95 13.42 -24.69
C LEU A 28 -4.96 12.31 -25.09
N LEU A 29 -5.21 11.57 -26.18
CA LEU A 29 -4.36 10.45 -26.58
C LEU A 29 -2.89 10.81 -26.77
N GLY A 30 -2.58 11.99 -27.31
CA GLY A 30 -1.19 12.43 -27.46
C GLY A 30 -0.45 12.51 -26.12
N GLU A 31 -1.08 13.12 -25.13
CA GLU A 31 -0.54 13.27 -23.76
C GLU A 31 -0.52 11.93 -23.00
N LEU A 32 -1.55 11.11 -23.17
CA LEU A 32 -1.64 9.79 -22.53
C LEU A 32 -0.59 8.83 -23.09
N CYS A 33 -0.47 8.72 -24.41
CA CYS A 33 0.50 7.83 -25.04
C CYS A 33 1.95 8.21 -24.70
N ALA A 34 2.25 9.49 -24.48
CA ALA A 34 3.58 9.94 -24.04
C ALA A 34 3.96 9.48 -22.63
N LYS A 35 3.00 9.03 -21.81
CA LYS A 35 3.20 8.59 -20.42
C LYS A 35 3.23 7.07 -20.28
N ILE A 36 2.97 6.35 -21.36
CA ILE A 36 2.96 4.89 -21.36
C ILE A 36 4.40 4.38 -21.26
N PRO A 37 4.69 3.44 -20.36
CA PRO A 37 6.01 2.83 -20.28
C PRO A 37 6.31 2.06 -21.58
N PRO A 38 7.57 2.04 -22.04
CA PRO A 38 7.96 1.35 -23.28
C PRO A 38 7.68 -0.17 -23.22
N HIS A 39 7.69 -0.74 -22.01
CA HIS A 39 7.36 -2.13 -21.74
C HIS A 39 6.43 -2.22 -20.52
N TYR A 40 5.38 -3.01 -20.65
CA TYR A 40 4.45 -3.35 -19.57
C TYR A 40 3.91 -4.76 -19.78
N GLY A 41 3.32 -5.33 -18.74
CA GLY A 41 2.62 -6.61 -18.78
C GLY A 41 1.25 -6.48 -19.46
N LYS A 42 0.18 -6.78 -18.73
CA LYS A 42 -1.19 -6.62 -19.22
C LYS A 42 -1.60 -5.15 -19.21
N TYR A 43 -2.51 -4.79 -20.10
CA TYR A 43 -3.26 -3.54 -20.04
C TYR A 43 -4.56 -3.74 -19.24
N ILE A 44 -4.86 -2.89 -18.27
CA ILE A 44 -6.09 -3.00 -17.47
C ILE A 44 -6.81 -1.65 -17.48
N GLU A 45 -8.07 -1.64 -17.91
CA GLU A 45 -8.93 -0.45 -17.95
C GLU A 45 -10.30 -0.78 -17.35
N PRO A 46 -10.49 -0.56 -16.02
CA PRO A 46 -11.71 -0.94 -15.31
C PRO A 46 -12.83 0.11 -15.37
N PHE A 47 -12.58 1.21 -16.08
CA PHE A 47 -13.56 2.24 -16.43
C PHE A 47 -13.62 2.38 -17.95
N PHE A 48 -13.92 1.28 -18.64
CA PHE A 48 -13.65 1.16 -20.07
C PHE A 48 -14.40 2.19 -20.92
N GLY A 49 -15.69 2.42 -20.66
CA GLY A 49 -16.49 3.40 -21.39
C GLY A 49 -16.36 3.28 -22.92
N GLY A 50 -15.71 4.26 -23.55
CA GLY A 50 -15.48 4.29 -25.00
C GLY A 50 -14.22 3.56 -25.49
N GLY A 51 -13.30 3.16 -24.61
CA GLY A 51 -12.07 2.42 -24.95
C GLY A 51 -11.05 3.21 -25.79
N ALA A 52 -11.05 4.54 -25.70
CA ALA A 52 -10.23 5.38 -26.59
C ALA A 52 -8.74 5.08 -26.49
N LEU A 53 -8.22 4.85 -25.27
CA LEU A 53 -6.82 4.52 -25.06
C LEU A 53 -6.53 3.09 -25.50
N PHE A 54 -7.34 2.11 -25.08
CA PHE A 54 -7.24 0.73 -25.54
C PHE A 54 -7.12 0.60 -27.08
N PHE A 55 -8.04 1.21 -27.84
CA PHE A 55 -8.01 1.14 -29.31
C PHE A 55 -6.82 1.89 -29.93
N ALA A 56 -6.23 2.86 -29.22
CA ALA A 56 -5.03 3.54 -29.70
C ALA A 56 -3.76 2.70 -29.50
N LEU A 57 -3.74 1.86 -28.47
CA LEU A 57 -2.61 1.00 -28.10
C LEU A 57 -2.67 -0.38 -28.74
N GLU A 58 -3.86 -0.93 -28.95
CA GLU A 58 -4.09 -2.30 -29.43
C GLU A 58 -3.23 -3.34 -28.66
N PRO A 59 -3.32 -3.40 -27.32
CA PRO A 59 -2.48 -4.28 -26.51
C PRO A 59 -2.76 -5.76 -26.78
N GLU A 60 -1.73 -6.60 -26.70
CA GLU A 60 -1.83 -8.04 -26.94
C GLU A 60 -2.64 -8.78 -25.86
N HIS A 61 -2.55 -8.30 -24.60
CA HIS A 61 -3.31 -8.83 -23.48
C HIS A 61 -3.94 -7.68 -22.70
N ALA A 62 -5.28 -7.69 -22.60
CA ALA A 62 -6.02 -6.68 -21.88
C ALA A 62 -7.12 -7.25 -20.99
N VAL A 63 -7.38 -6.57 -19.88
CA VAL A 63 -8.57 -6.75 -19.03
C VAL A 63 -9.35 -5.45 -19.08
N LEU A 64 -10.55 -5.51 -19.67
CA LEU A 64 -11.43 -4.36 -19.88
C LEU A 64 -12.66 -4.55 -19.01
N ALA A 65 -13.00 -3.57 -18.19
CA ALA A 65 -14.19 -3.66 -17.35
C ALA A 65 -14.94 -2.34 -17.24
N ASP A 66 -16.21 -2.45 -16.92
CA ASP A 66 -17.11 -1.33 -16.65
C ASP A 66 -18.27 -1.87 -15.80
N SER A 67 -18.89 -0.99 -15.01
CA SER A 67 -20.05 -1.36 -14.20
C SER A 67 -21.35 -1.38 -15.02
N ASN A 68 -21.35 -0.84 -16.23
CA ASN A 68 -22.51 -0.82 -17.12
C ASN A 68 -22.69 -2.17 -17.86
N PRO A 69 -23.72 -2.97 -17.52
CA PRO A 69 -23.91 -4.30 -18.11
C PRO A 69 -24.30 -4.24 -19.60
N GLU A 70 -25.06 -3.23 -20.04
CA GLU A 70 -25.45 -3.07 -21.44
C GLU A 70 -24.21 -2.74 -22.31
N LEU A 71 -23.31 -1.90 -21.78
CA LEU A 71 -22.04 -1.58 -22.44
C LEU A 71 -21.14 -2.82 -22.59
N ILE A 72 -21.01 -3.59 -21.51
CA ILE A 72 -20.18 -4.80 -21.51
C ILE A 72 -20.76 -5.87 -22.42
N ASN A 73 -22.09 -6.05 -22.44
CA ASN A 73 -22.75 -6.89 -23.43
C ASN A 73 -22.38 -6.45 -24.85
N MET A 74 -22.47 -5.14 -25.15
CA MET A 74 -22.13 -4.63 -26.48
C MET A 74 -20.69 -4.96 -26.90
N TYR A 75 -19.70 -4.72 -26.04
CA TYR A 75 -18.32 -5.04 -26.38
C TYR A 75 -18.04 -6.55 -26.51
N ARG A 76 -18.64 -7.38 -25.66
CA ARG A 76 -18.54 -8.86 -25.77
C ARG A 76 -19.12 -9.37 -27.08
N GLU A 77 -20.27 -8.86 -27.48
CA GLU A 77 -20.93 -9.26 -28.72
C GLU A 77 -20.20 -8.73 -29.95
N VAL A 78 -19.59 -7.54 -29.89
CA VAL A 78 -18.70 -7.10 -30.97
C VAL A 78 -17.42 -7.95 -31.02
N ALA A 79 -16.87 -8.36 -29.88
CA ALA A 79 -15.69 -9.23 -29.84
C ALA A 79 -15.96 -10.61 -30.48
N SER A 80 -17.10 -11.23 -30.14
CA SER A 80 -17.37 -12.64 -30.48
C SER A 80 -18.36 -12.84 -31.64
N ASN A 81 -19.30 -11.92 -31.85
CA ASN A 81 -20.46 -12.09 -32.74
C ASN A 81 -20.66 -10.89 -33.70
N ALA A 82 -19.56 -10.24 -34.12
CA ALA A 82 -19.59 -8.99 -34.89
C ALA A 82 -20.49 -9.01 -36.12
N GLU A 83 -20.46 -10.09 -36.92
CA GLU A 83 -21.29 -10.21 -38.12
C GLU A 83 -22.80 -10.24 -37.79
N GLN A 84 -23.19 -10.85 -36.67
CA GLN A 84 -24.57 -10.86 -36.22
C GLN A 84 -25.01 -9.47 -35.74
N VAL A 85 -24.15 -8.76 -35.02
CA VAL A 85 -24.39 -7.35 -34.62
C VAL A 85 -24.56 -6.47 -35.86
N ILE A 86 -23.71 -6.64 -36.88
CA ILE A 86 -23.80 -5.92 -38.16
C ILE A 86 -25.13 -6.21 -38.86
N ALA A 87 -25.54 -7.49 -38.93
CA ALA A 87 -26.79 -7.88 -39.58
C ALA A 87 -28.02 -7.25 -38.93
N TYR A 88 -28.05 -7.09 -37.60
CA TYR A 88 -29.11 -6.33 -36.92
C TYR A 88 -29.01 -4.83 -37.17
N LEU A 89 -27.80 -4.26 -37.15
CA LEU A 89 -27.58 -2.83 -37.40
C LEU A 89 -28.03 -2.39 -38.80
N GLU A 90 -27.84 -3.24 -39.81
CA GLU A 90 -28.26 -2.98 -41.19
C GLU A 90 -29.79 -2.91 -41.36
N GLN A 91 -30.56 -3.44 -40.40
CA GLN A 91 -32.02 -3.39 -40.40
C GLN A 91 -32.58 -2.09 -39.78
N TYR A 92 -31.76 -1.32 -39.06
CA TYR A 92 -32.23 -0.12 -38.39
C TYR A 92 -32.20 1.12 -39.28
N GLU A 93 -33.37 1.75 -39.43
CA GLU A 93 -33.51 3.01 -40.17
C GLU A 93 -33.45 4.24 -39.25
N ASN A 94 -32.83 5.32 -39.74
CA ASN A 94 -32.73 6.59 -39.03
C ASN A 94 -34.03 7.42 -39.10
N THR A 95 -35.12 6.92 -38.52
CA THR A 95 -36.39 7.64 -38.42
C THR A 95 -36.75 7.89 -36.96
N GLY A 96 -37.54 8.96 -36.70
CA GLY A 96 -37.97 9.28 -35.34
C GLY A 96 -38.87 8.18 -34.74
N GLU A 97 -39.76 7.60 -35.55
CA GLU A 97 -40.62 6.48 -35.18
C GLU A 97 -39.79 5.26 -34.79
N ARG A 98 -38.90 4.80 -35.68
CA ARG A 98 -38.02 3.65 -35.41
C ARG A 98 -37.13 3.86 -34.19
N PHE A 99 -36.62 5.09 -34.01
CA PHE A 99 -35.83 5.42 -32.82
C PHE A 99 -36.62 5.17 -31.53
N TYR A 100 -37.87 5.63 -31.45
CA TYR A 100 -38.66 5.49 -30.24
C TYR A 100 -39.15 4.06 -30.01
N GLU A 101 -39.42 3.29 -31.07
CA GLU A 101 -39.67 1.84 -31.00
C GLU A 101 -38.48 1.12 -30.37
N VAL A 102 -37.30 1.27 -30.98
CA VAL A 102 -36.07 0.59 -30.52
C VAL A 102 -35.68 1.04 -29.12
N ARG A 103 -35.88 2.31 -28.77
CA ARG A 103 -35.64 2.84 -27.43
C ARG A 103 -36.57 2.22 -26.38
N ALA A 104 -37.81 1.90 -26.74
CA ALA A 104 -38.77 1.30 -25.82
C ALA A 104 -38.49 -0.19 -25.53
N LEU A 105 -37.70 -0.86 -26.38
CA LEU A 105 -37.26 -2.23 -26.13
C LEU A 105 -36.43 -2.31 -24.86
N ASP A 106 -36.65 -3.38 -24.11
CA ASP A 106 -35.84 -3.76 -22.95
C ASP A 106 -34.67 -4.63 -23.43
N TRP A 107 -33.44 -4.17 -23.22
CA TRP A 107 -32.25 -4.84 -23.76
C TRP A 107 -32.00 -6.20 -23.09
N GLU A 108 -32.45 -6.38 -21.85
CA GLU A 108 -32.33 -7.65 -21.12
C GLU A 108 -33.23 -8.75 -21.71
N GLN A 109 -34.23 -8.38 -22.51
CA GLN A 109 -35.18 -9.30 -23.15
C GLN A 109 -34.83 -9.57 -24.63
N LEU A 110 -33.77 -8.94 -25.15
CA LEU A 110 -33.32 -9.13 -26.52
C LEU A 110 -32.22 -10.21 -26.58
N PRO A 111 -32.07 -10.89 -27.73
CA PRO A 111 -30.85 -11.63 -28.03
C PRO A 111 -29.61 -10.74 -27.80
N PRO A 112 -28.52 -11.25 -27.18
CA PRO A 112 -27.35 -10.44 -26.83
C PRO A 112 -26.80 -9.58 -27.97
N ALA A 113 -26.63 -10.15 -29.17
CA ALA A 113 -26.17 -9.43 -30.36
C ALA A 113 -27.15 -8.34 -30.84
N GLU A 114 -28.46 -8.55 -30.68
CA GLU A 114 -29.47 -7.54 -30.99
C GLU A 114 -29.45 -6.40 -29.95
N ALA A 115 -29.27 -6.73 -28.66
CA ALA A 115 -29.07 -5.74 -27.60
C ALA A 115 -27.84 -4.86 -27.86
N ALA A 116 -26.73 -5.45 -28.32
CA ALA A 116 -25.54 -4.74 -28.73
C ALA A 116 -25.79 -3.80 -29.93
N ALA A 117 -26.46 -4.31 -30.97
CA ALA A 117 -26.86 -3.52 -32.14
C ALA A 117 -27.79 -2.36 -31.76
N ARG A 118 -28.77 -2.61 -30.88
CA ARG A 118 -29.67 -1.60 -30.32
C ARG A 118 -28.89 -0.49 -29.63
N MET A 119 -27.92 -0.82 -28.76
CA MET A 119 -27.12 0.17 -28.05
C MET A 119 -26.33 1.07 -29.03
N ILE A 120 -25.68 0.46 -30.03
CA ILE A 120 -24.95 1.19 -31.07
C ILE A 120 -25.89 2.11 -31.86
N PHE A 121 -27.03 1.59 -32.31
CA PHE A 121 -28.04 2.37 -33.04
C PHE A 121 -28.51 3.58 -32.22
N LEU A 122 -28.91 3.38 -30.96
CA LEU A 122 -29.35 4.46 -30.08
C LEU A 122 -28.24 5.48 -29.87
N ASN A 123 -27.00 5.05 -29.64
CA ASN A 123 -25.87 5.96 -29.49
C ASN A 123 -25.61 6.82 -30.74
N LYS A 124 -25.67 6.23 -31.94
CA LYS A 124 -25.42 6.95 -33.20
C LYS A 124 -26.55 7.92 -33.58
N THR A 125 -27.76 7.71 -33.07
CA THR A 125 -28.97 8.42 -33.51
C THR A 125 -29.57 9.33 -32.43
N CYS A 126 -29.26 9.12 -31.14
CA CYS A 126 -29.76 9.95 -30.04
C CYS A 126 -29.04 11.28 -29.91
N PHE A 127 -29.64 12.22 -29.17
CA PHE A 127 -29.05 13.53 -28.92
C PHE A 127 -27.64 13.44 -28.32
N ASN A 128 -26.66 13.95 -29.07
CA ASN A 128 -25.25 14.02 -28.71
C ASN A 128 -24.54 12.69 -28.45
N GLY A 129 -25.13 11.54 -28.80
CA GLY A 129 -24.56 10.22 -28.50
C GLY A 129 -24.38 10.00 -27.00
N LEU A 130 -25.31 10.53 -26.21
CA LEU A 130 -25.28 10.42 -24.76
C LEU A 130 -25.83 9.05 -24.33
N TYR A 131 -25.21 8.43 -23.35
CA TYR A 131 -25.82 7.34 -22.62
C TYR A 131 -26.43 7.88 -21.32
N ARG A 132 -27.76 7.77 -21.19
CA ARG A 132 -28.47 8.18 -19.96
C ARG A 132 -29.68 7.28 -19.75
N VAL A 133 -29.81 6.80 -18.51
CA VAL A 133 -30.94 6.00 -18.06
C VAL A 133 -31.76 6.73 -17.00
N ASN A 134 -33.03 6.35 -16.86
CA ASN A 134 -33.89 6.81 -15.75
C ASN A 134 -33.62 5.97 -14.47
N LYS A 135 -34.35 6.26 -13.38
CA LYS A 135 -34.24 5.50 -12.11
C LYS A 135 -34.58 4.00 -12.25
N LYS A 136 -35.32 3.63 -13.30
CA LYS A 136 -35.66 2.24 -13.65
C LYS A 136 -34.62 1.58 -14.55
N GLY A 137 -33.49 2.24 -14.85
CA GLY A 137 -32.45 1.70 -15.73
C GLY A 137 -32.76 1.82 -17.23
N GLN A 138 -33.87 2.46 -17.62
CA GLN A 138 -34.28 2.53 -19.02
C GLN A 138 -33.65 3.75 -19.71
N PHE A 139 -33.09 3.53 -20.91
CA PHE A 139 -32.51 4.59 -21.74
C PHE A 139 -33.54 5.68 -22.06
N ASN A 140 -33.21 6.95 -21.80
CA ASN A 140 -34.17 8.06 -21.87
C ASN A 140 -33.66 9.29 -22.65
N VAL A 141 -32.66 9.13 -23.52
CA VAL A 141 -32.18 10.22 -24.37
C VAL A 141 -33.13 10.40 -25.58
N PRO A 142 -33.47 11.64 -25.98
CA PRO A 142 -34.33 11.88 -27.14
C PRO A 142 -33.58 11.66 -28.47
N PHE A 143 -34.33 11.54 -29.56
CA PHE A 143 -33.79 11.42 -30.91
C PHE A 143 -32.97 12.67 -31.30
N GLY A 144 -31.78 12.47 -31.87
CA GLY A 144 -30.81 13.51 -32.18
C GLY A 144 -31.05 14.22 -33.52
N ARG A 145 -31.90 13.67 -34.40
CA ARG A 145 -32.25 14.23 -35.72
C ARG A 145 -31.04 14.47 -36.64
N TYR A 146 -30.04 13.60 -36.58
CA TYR A 146 -28.92 13.64 -37.52
C TYR A 146 -29.38 13.27 -38.93
N LYS A 147 -28.85 13.94 -39.97
CA LYS A 147 -29.26 13.69 -41.36
C LYS A 147 -28.86 12.31 -41.86
N ASN A 148 -27.56 11.97 -41.76
CA ASN A 148 -27.00 10.67 -42.17
C ASN A 148 -26.01 10.17 -41.10
N PRO A 149 -26.47 9.70 -39.93
CA PRO A 149 -25.58 9.06 -38.97
C PRO A 149 -25.05 7.75 -39.55
N LYS A 150 -23.76 7.48 -39.37
CA LYS A 150 -23.17 6.19 -39.72
C LYS A 150 -23.57 5.14 -38.67
N ILE A 151 -24.77 4.58 -38.83
CA ILE A 151 -25.37 3.58 -37.92
C ILE A 151 -24.57 2.28 -37.96
N CYS A 152 -24.43 1.69 -39.15
CA CYS A 152 -23.60 0.52 -39.38
C CYS A 152 -22.29 0.94 -40.05
N ASP A 153 -21.17 0.84 -39.32
CA ASP A 153 -19.83 0.97 -39.87
C ASP A 153 -19.17 -0.41 -39.91
N ARG A 154 -19.57 -1.23 -40.88
CA ARG A 154 -19.12 -2.62 -41.01
C ARG A 154 -17.61 -2.79 -40.87
N ALA A 155 -16.84 -1.97 -41.58
CA ALA A 155 -15.38 -2.03 -41.55
C ALA A 155 -14.83 -1.70 -40.15
N ALA A 156 -15.34 -0.64 -39.49
CA ALA A 156 -14.87 -0.28 -38.15
C ALA A 156 -15.27 -1.31 -37.09
N ILE A 157 -16.45 -1.90 -37.18
CA ILE A 157 -16.91 -2.95 -36.26
C ILE A 157 -16.04 -4.20 -36.36
N LEU A 158 -15.71 -4.65 -37.59
CA LEU A 158 -14.83 -5.81 -37.77
C LEU A 158 -13.39 -5.55 -37.31
N VAL A 159 -12.86 -4.34 -37.54
CA VAL A 159 -11.55 -3.96 -37.01
C VAL A 159 -11.56 -3.93 -35.48
N ALA A 160 -12.61 -3.36 -34.87
CA ALA A 160 -12.75 -3.34 -33.41
C ALA A 160 -12.91 -4.75 -32.83
N SER A 161 -13.70 -5.61 -33.48
CA SER A 161 -13.89 -7.02 -33.13
C SER A 161 -12.56 -7.76 -33.04
N ARG A 162 -11.70 -7.61 -34.05
CA ARG A 162 -10.35 -8.21 -34.05
C ARG A 162 -9.54 -7.80 -32.82
N VAL A 163 -9.47 -6.50 -32.51
CA VAL A 163 -8.69 -6.02 -31.36
C VAL A 163 -9.32 -6.45 -30.02
N LEU A 164 -10.64 -6.38 -29.90
CA LEU A 164 -11.37 -6.78 -28.69
C LEU A 164 -11.29 -8.28 -28.41
N SER A 165 -11.12 -9.11 -29.44
CA SER A 165 -11.02 -10.58 -29.30
C SER A 165 -9.83 -11.05 -28.47
N HIS A 166 -8.83 -10.18 -28.27
CA HIS A 166 -7.66 -10.44 -27.43
C HIS A 166 -7.83 -9.98 -25.96
N ALA A 167 -8.96 -9.37 -25.63
CA ALA A 167 -9.23 -8.83 -24.31
C ALA A 167 -10.19 -9.73 -23.50
N GLU A 168 -9.94 -9.82 -22.20
CA GLU A 168 -10.92 -10.28 -21.23
C GLU A 168 -11.87 -9.12 -20.91
N ILE A 169 -13.16 -9.28 -21.22
CA ILE A 169 -14.17 -8.22 -21.05
C ILE A 169 -15.10 -8.58 -19.89
N ILE A 170 -15.07 -7.77 -18.82
CA ILE A 170 -15.70 -8.07 -17.52
C ILE A 170 -16.77 -7.01 -17.19
N CYS A 171 -17.93 -7.46 -16.71
CA CYS A 171 -18.91 -6.57 -16.09
C CYS A 171 -18.70 -6.67 -14.58
N GLY A 172 -18.24 -5.61 -13.94
CA GLY A 172 -17.87 -5.66 -12.53
C GLY A 172 -17.44 -4.32 -11.96
N ASP A 173 -17.31 -4.28 -10.63
CA ASP A 173 -16.76 -3.14 -9.93
C ASP A 173 -15.25 -3.02 -10.17
N TYR A 174 -14.76 -1.78 -10.24
CA TYR A 174 -13.37 -1.50 -10.54
C TYR A 174 -12.41 -2.02 -9.46
N LEU A 175 -12.81 -2.02 -8.18
CA LEU A 175 -11.96 -2.51 -7.09
C LEU A 175 -11.74 -4.01 -7.22
N ASP A 176 -12.81 -4.76 -7.48
CA ASP A 176 -12.74 -6.22 -7.64
C ASP A 176 -11.87 -6.58 -8.85
N VAL A 177 -12.03 -5.89 -9.97
CA VAL A 177 -11.22 -6.13 -11.18
C VAL A 177 -9.74 -5.85 -10.90
N LEU A 178 -9.43 -4.72 -10.26
CA LEU A 178 -8.05 -4.36 -9.94
C LEU A 178 -7.42 -5.34 -8.94
N GLU A 179 -8.15 -5.78 -7.92
CA GLU A 179 -7.61 -6.69 -6.90
C GLU A 179 -7.26 -8.07 -7.48
N HIS A 180 -8.14 -8.62 -8.32
CA HIS A 180 -7.99 -9.98 -8.85
C HIS A 180 -7.09 -10.06 -10.09
N HIS A 181 -7.03 -9.02 -10.92
CA HIS A 181 -6.34 -9.09 -12.21
C HIS A 181 -5.00 -8.36 -12.24
N ALA A 182 -4.77 -7.34 -11.39
CA ALA A 182 -3.54 -6.55 -11.47
C ALA A 182 -2.33 -7.24 -10.82
N ALA A 183 -1.24 -7.32 -11.57
CA ALA A 183 0.05 -7.83 -11.14
C ALA A 183 1.19 -6.83 -11.39
N ALA A 184 2.33 -7.07 -10.74
CA ALA A 184 3.53 -6.25 -10.91
C ALA A 184 3.93 -6.14 -12.39
N GLY A 185 4.22 -4.93 -12.86
CA GLY A 185 4.58 -4.63 -14.24
C GLY A 185 3.40 -4.36 -15.18
N ASP A 186 2.16 -4.59 -14.77
CA ASP A 186 0.97 -4.26 -15.57
C ASP A 186 0.78 -2.75 -15.72
N LEU A 187 0.17 -2.32 -16.84
CA LEU A 187 -0.26 -0.95 -17.09
C LEU A 187 -1.75 -0.81 -16.81
N ILE A 188 -2.09 0.10 -15.92
CA ILE A 188 -3.46 0.33 -15.46
C ILE A 188 -3.86 1.75 -15.84
N PHE A 189 -4.93 1.86 -16.61
CA PHE A 189 -5.53 3.14 -16.98
C PHE A 189 -6.86 3.35 -16.25
N LEU A 190 -6.95 4.45 -15.50
CA LEU A 190 -8.11 4.78 -14.67
C LEU A 190 -8.75 6.08 -15.17
N ASP A 191 -10.00 5.99 -15.61
CA ASP A 191 -10.80 7.12 -16.06
C ASP A 191 -12.17 7.14 -15.34
N PRO A 192 -12.19 7.34 -14.01
CA PRO A 192 -13.42 7.34 -13.24
C PRO A 192 -14.33 8.52 -13.66
N PRO A 193 -15.62 8.50 -13.30
CA PRO A 193 -16.45 9.69 -13.37
C PRO A 193 -15.78 10.88 -12.63
N TYR A 194 -15.78 12.07 -13.23
CA TYR A 194 -15.03 13.23 -12.71
C TYR A 194 -15.76 13.96 -11.59
N LEU A 195 -14.99 14.47 -10.63
CA LEU A 195 -15.50 15.42 -9.64
C LEU A 195 -15.98 16.72 -10.31
N PRO A 196 -17.11 17.30 -9.84
CA PRO A 196 -17.58 18.58 -10.34
C PRO A 196 -16.72 19.74 -9.82
N ILE A 197 -16.22 20.59 -10.73
CA ILE A 197 -15.31 21.73 -10.39
C ILE A 197 -16.06 22.92 -9.73
N SER A 198 -17.39 22.93 -9.68
CA SER A 198 -18.14 23.97 -8.97
C SER A 198 -19.42 23.43 -8.34
N ALA A 199 -19.81 23.99 -7.19
CA ALA A 199 -21.05 23.64 -6.47
C ALA A 199 -22.34 23.82 -7.31
N TYR A 200 -22.28 24.56 -8.42
CA TYR A 200 -23.38 24.79 -9.37
C TYR A 200 -23.22 24.03 -10.70
N ALA A 201 -22.10 23.35 -10.93
CA ALA A 201 -21.91 22.47 -12.08
C ALA A 201 -22.52 21.09 -11.79
N ASP A 202 -23.81 21.08 -11.46
CA ASP A 202 -24.58 19.88 -11.24
C ASP A 202 -24.79 19.15 -12.57
N PHE A 203 -23.81 18.34 -12.96
CA PHE A 203 -24.04 17.19 -13.83
C PHE A 203 -24.62 16.00 -13.03
N LYS A 204 -25.51 16.27 -12.05
CA LYS A 204 -26.21 15.34 -11.15
C LYS A 204 -27.19 14.35 -11.82
N ARG A 205 -26.97 13.91 -13.08
CA ARG A 205 -28.02 13.24 -13.87
C ARG A 205 -27.62 11.96 -14.62
N TYR A 206 -26.50 11.32 -14.30
CA TYR A 206 -26.02 10.18 -15.07
C TYR A 206 -25.61 9.05 -14.13
N THR A 207 -26.17 7.86 -14.37
CA THR A 207 -26.08 6.56 -13.64
C THR A 207 -26.82 6.43 -12.30
N LYS A 208 -27.34 5.20 -12.06
CA LYS A 208 -28.14 4.81 -10.89
C LYS A 208 -27.28 4.73 -9.61
N GLU A 209 -25.99 4.47 -9.79
CA GLU A 209 -24.92 4.51 -8.80
C GLU A 209 -24.03 5.70 -9.16
N GLN A 210 -23.81 6.60 -8.20
CA GLN A 210 -23.01 7.80 -8.35
C GLN A 210 -21.62 7.51 -7.76
N PHE A 211 -20.57 7.93 -8.46
CA PHE A 211 -19.20 7.91 -7.94
C PHE A 211 -19.00 9.19 -7.12
N TYR A 212 -19.00 9.05 -5.80
CA TYR A 212 -18.93 10.16 -4.84
C TYR A 212 -17.49 10.44 -4.39
N GLU A 213 -17.31 11.45 -3.54
CA GLU A 213 -16.01 11.79 -2.96
C GLU A 213 -15.39 10.59 -2.23
N GLU A 214 -16.18 9.80 -1.52
CA GLU A 214 -15.72 8.60 -0.82
C GLU A 214 -15.26 7.49 -1.80
N ASP A 215 -15.80 7.45 -3.01
CA ASP A 215 -15.32 6.53 -4.05
C ASP A 215 -13.97 7.01 -4.62
N HIS A 216 -13.75 8.32 -4.73
CA HIS A 216 -12.45 8.88 -5.11
C HIS A 216 -11.38 8.62 -4.05
N VAL A 217 -11.72 8.70 -2.76
CA VAL A 217 -10.81 8.33 -1.66
C VAL A 217 -10.43 6.85 -1.77
N ARG A 218 -11.42 5.95 -1.93
CA ARG A 218 -11.17 4.51 -2.11
C ARG A 218 -10.35 4.20 -3.36
N LEU A 219 -10.58 4.90 -4.47
CA LEU A 219 -9.76 4.79 -5.67
C LEU A 219 -8.32 5.23 -5.41
N ALA A 220 -8.09 6.32 -4.66
CA ALA A 220 -6.75 6.78 -4.32
C ALA A 220 -5.99 5.76 -3.45
N GLU A 221 -6.65 5.15 -2.47
CA GLU A 221 -6.08 4.04 -1.69
C GLU A 221 -5.71 2.85 -2.58
N MET A 222 -6.57 2.52 -3.56
CA MET A 222 -6.28 1.46 -4.52
C MET A 222 -5.08 1.81 -5.41
N VAL A 223 -4.98 3.05 -5.89
CA VAL A 223 -3.80 3.52 -6.66
C VAL A 223 -2.51 3.36 -5.85
N ALA A 224 -2.54 3.67 -4.55
CA ALA A 224 -1.39 3.45 -3.67
C ALA A 224 -1.00 1.97 -3.57
N ARG A 225 -1.97 1.07 -3.38
CA ARG A 225 -1.71 -0.38 -3.37
C ARG A 225 -1.15 -0.89 -4.69
N LEU A 226 -1.68 -0.43 -5.83
CA LEU A 226 -1.20 -0.81 -7.16
C LEU A 226 0.23 -0.33 -7.41
N TYR A 227 0.53 0.90 -6.98
CA TYR A 227 1.88 1.47 -7.02
C TYR A 227 2.87 0.63 -6.19
N GLU A 228 2.52 0.28 -4.95
CA GLU A 228 3.34 -0.59 -4.09
C GLU A 228 3.48 -2.02 -4.63
N ARG A 229 2.46 -2.54 -5.31
CA ARG A 229 2.51 -3.83 -6.02
C ARG A 229 3.43 -3.79 -7.25
N GLY A 230 3.89 -2.61 -7.68
CA GLY A 230 4.78 -2.45 -8.82
C GLY A 230 4.05 -2.28 -10.16
N CYS A 231 2.80 -1.82 -10.15
CA CYS A 231 2.02 -1.54 -11.37
C CYS A 231 2.29 -0.11 -11.87
N TYR A 232 2.24 0.10 -13.18
CA TYR A 232 2.20 1.43 -13.78
C TYR A 232 0.76 1.93 -13.77
N VAL A 233 0.49 3.07 -13.14
CA VAL A 233 -0.87 3.64 -13.09
C VAL A 233 -0.90 5.00 -13.77
N ILE A 234 -1.82 5.16 -14.71
CA ILE A 234 -2.19 6.43 -15.34
C ILE A 234 -3.64 6.70 -14.99
N LEU A 235 -3.92 7.82 -14.34
CA LEU A 235 -5.27 8.23 -13.97
C LEU A 235 -5.60 9.59 -14.57
N THR A 236 -6.83 9.77 -15.02
CA THR A 236 -7.33 11.09 -15.45
C THR A 236 -8.48 11.55 -14.57
N ASN A 237 -8.55 12.85 -14.29
CA ASN A 237 -9.64 13.45 -13.53
C ASN A 237 -9.82 14.93 -13.89
N SER A 238 -10.82 15.58 -13.30
CA SER A 238 -10.96 17.03 -13.29
C SER A 238 -9.81 17.72 -12.54
N ASN A 239 -9.48 18.97 -12.90
CA ASN A 239 -8.58 19.81 -12.11
C ASN A 239 -9.26 20.33 -10.82
N HIS A 240 -9.48 19.44 -9.85
CA HIS A 240 -10.16 19.71 -8.59
C HIS A 240 -9.18 19.63 -7.40
N PRO A 241 -9.27 20.50 -6.37
CA PRO A 241 -8.35 20.51 -5.22
C PRO A 241 -8.19 19.14 -4.53
N LEU A 242 -9.29 18.42 -4.32
CA LEU A 242 -9.28 17.08 -3.74
C LEU A 242 -8.40 16.09 -4.54
N VAL A 243 -8.33 16.21 -5.87
CA VAL A 243 -7.47 15.35 -6.70
C VAL A 243 -6.00 15.62 -6.41
N HIS A 244 -5.62 16.89 -6.24
CA HIS A 244 -4.24 17.25 -5.87
C HIS A 244 -3.88 16.75 -4.47
N GLU A 245 -4.82 16.77 -3.54
CA GLU A 245 -4.63 16.23 -2.19
C GLU A 245 -4.46 14.71 -2.21
N LEU A 246 -5.38 13.98 -2.84
CA LEU A 246 -5.40 12.51 -2.87
C LEU A 246 -4.17 11.92 -3.57
N TYR A 247 -3.65 12.60 -4.60
CA TYR A 247 -2.57 12.08 -5.44
C TYR A 247 -1.25 12.87 -5.29
N ALA A 248 -1.09 13.62 -4.19
CA ALA A 248 0.06 14.50 -3.94
C ALA A 248 1.44 13.81 -4.02
N SER A 249 1.48 12.50 -3.75
CA SER A 249 2.70 11.68 -3.80
C SER A 249 3.13 11.29 -5.22
N TYR A 250 2.32 11.58 -6.24
CA TYR A 250 2.56 11.19 -7.62
C TYR A 250 2.74 12.40 -8.53
N ARG A 251 3.19 12.17 -9.77
CA ARG A 251 3.28 13.24 -10.75
C ARG A 251 1.88 13.62 -11.23
N ILE A 252 1.55 14.91 -11.17
CA ILE A 252 0.29 15.48 -11.66
C ILE A 252 0.62 16.48 -12.77
N ASP A 253 0.09 16.25 -13.97
CA ASP A 253 0.20 17.17 -15.10
C ASP A 253 -1.19 17.78 -15.40
N ILE A 254 -1.29 19.11 -15.53
CA ILE A 254 -2.54 19.82 -15.86
C ILE A 254 -2.60 20.03 -17.37
N ILE A 255 -3.68 19.58 -18.00
CA ILE A 255 -3.89 19.63 -19.44
C ILE A 255 -5.09 20.52 -19.79
N GLN A 256 -4.90 21.40 -20.76
CA GLN A 256 -5.96 22.26 -21.29
C GLN A 256 -6.86 21.47 -22.25
N THR A 257 -8.16 21.38 -21.95
CA THR A 257 -9.14 20.64 -22.77
C THR A 257 -10.21 21.56 -23.36
N LYS A 258 -10.73 21.18 -24.54
CA LYS A 258 -11.77 21.93 -25.25
C LYS A 258 -13.15 21.35 -24.90
N ARG A 259 -13.96 22.06 -24.10
CA ARG A 259 -15.31 21.62 -23.75
C ARG A 259 -16.32 22.02 -24.84
N HIS A 260 -16.70 21.09 -25.71
CA HIS A 260 -17.65 21.33 -26.80
C HIS A 260 -19.14 21.32 -26.41
N ILE A 261 -19.46 21.17 -25.12
CA ILE A 261 -20.85 21.00 -24.63
C ILE A 261 -21.53 22.35 -24.29
N SER A 262 -20.76 23.44 -24.11
CA SER A 262 -21.31 24.75 -23.76
C SER A 262 -21.85 25.51 -24.99
N CYS A 263 -23.09 26.01 -24.89
CA CYS A 263 -23.73 26.86 -25.90
C CYS A 263 -23.05 28.22 -26.07
N ASN A 264 -22.18 28.63 -25.15
CA ASN A 264 -21.48 29.91 -25.18
C ASN A 264 -20.01 29.73 -25.61
N GLY A 265 -19.59 30.43 -26.67
CA GLY A 265 -18.27 30.24 -27.31
C GLY A 265 -17.06 30.62 -26.44
N LYS A 266 -17.26 31.48 -25.43
CA LYS A 266 -16.20 31.99 -24.53
C LYS A 266 -15.89 31.06 -23.34
N SER A 267 -16.76 30.10 -23.02
CA SER A 267 -16.63 29.16 -21.88
C SER A 267 -16.16 27.75 -22.28
N ARG A 268 -15.50 27.62 -23.45
CA ARG A 268 -15.09 26.32 -24.03
C ARG A 268 -13.70 25.83 -23.60
N LYS A 269 -13.10 26.42 -22.57
CA LYS A 269 -11.84 25.97 -21.98
C LYS A 269 -12.13 25.22 -20.68
N GLY A 270 -11.57 24.03 -20.54
CA GLY A 270 -11.57 23.24 -19.32
C GLY A 270 -10.14 22.81 -19.00
N GLU A 271 -9.93 22.39 -17.76
CA GLU A 271 -8.67 21.81 -17.32
C GLU A 271 -8.98 20.44 -16.73
N ASP A 272 -8.23 19.45 -17.21
CA ASP A 272 -8.23 18.09 -16.70
C ASP A 272 -6.81 17.78 -16.22
N VAL A 273 -6.66 16.80 -15.34
CA VAL A 273 -5.37 16.38 -14.81
C VAL A 273 -5.08 14.95 -15.24
N ILE A 274 -3.79 14.69 -15.45
CA ILE A 274 -3.25 13.34 -15.62
C ILE A 274 -2.32 13.07 -14.44
N VAL A 275 -2.66 12.06 -13.64
CA VAL A 275 -1.82 11.54 -12.57
C VAL A 275 -1.03 10.36 -13.12
N THR A 276 0.29 10.33 -12.90
CA THR A 276 1.16 9.24 -13.30
C THR A 276 1.89 8.69 -12.08
N ALA A 277 1.58 7.45 -11.71
CA ALA A 277 2.24 6.71 -10.65
C ALA A 277 3.11 5.63 -11.29
N THR A 278 4.39 5.93 -11.46
CA THR A 278 5.40 5.01 -12.00
C THR A 278 6.09 4.30 -10.84
N PRO A 279 5.98 2.96 -10.72
CA PRO A 279 6.51 2.24 -9.57
C PRO A 279 8.02 2.47 -9.50
N ALA A 280 8.50 2.85 -8.32
CA ALA A 280 9.93 2.88 -8.08
C ALA A 280 10.46 1.44 -8.20
N PRO A 281 11.67 1.22 -8.76
CA PRO A 281 12.29 -0.09 -8.67
C PRO A 281 12.42 -0.45 -7.19
N TYR A 282 11.60 -1.40 -6.72
CA TYR A 282 11.76 -1.93 -5.37
C TYR A 282 13.19 -2.44 -5.25
N PRO A 283 13.98 -2.00 -4.26
CA PRO A 283 15.24 -2.65 -3.99
C PRO A 283 14.91 -4.11 -3.68
N ARG A 284 15.42 -5.04 -4.49
CA ARG A 284 15.30 -6.47 -4.21
C ARG A 284 16.08 -6.73 -2.92
N ILE A 285 15.38 -6.75 -1.80
CA ILE A 285 15.97 -7.09 -0.49
C ILE A 285 16.44 -8.53 -0.59
N THR A 286 17.74 -8.71 -0.76
CA THR A 286 18.36 -10.04 -0.77
C THR A 286 18.92 -10.28 0.61
N LEU A 287 18.56 -11.40 1.25
CA LEU A 287 19.18 -11.82 2.51
C LEU A 287 20.60 -12.32 2.21
N GLY A 288 21.53 -11.37 2.05
CA GLY A 288 22.96 -11.67 1.95
C GLY A 288 23.56 -11.99 3.32
N GLU A 289 24.69 -12.69 3.33
CA GLU A 289 25.49 -12.92 4.53
C GLU A 289 26.28 -11.64 4.88
N VAL A 290 25.65 -10.72 5.60
CA VAL A 290 26.33 -9.53 6.11
C VAL A 290 26.76 -9.78 7.56
N PRO A 291 28.07 -9.85 7.86
CA PRO A 291 28.53 -10.23 9.18
C PRO A 291 28.15 -9.21 10.24
N LEU A 292 27.87 -9.71 11.45
CA LEU A 292 27.72 -8.88 12.63
C LEU A 292 29.10 -8.50 13.19
N SER A 293 29.24 -7.25 13.64
CA SER A 293 30.40 -6.83 14.43
C SER A 293 30.60 -7.78 15.62
N PRO A 294 31.84 -8.25 15.90
CA PRO A 294 32.13 -9.08 17.08
C PRO A 294 31.65 -8.44 18.39
N GLN A 295 31.63 -7.10 18.44
CA GLN A 295 31.14 -6.33 19.58
C GLN A 295 29.68 -6.64 19.94
N ALA A 296 28.85 -6.99 18.96
CA ALA A 296 27.46 -7.36 19.19
C ALA A 296 27.32 -8.59 20.12
N SER A 297 28.32 -9.48 20.13
CA SER A 297 28.32 -10.69 20.96
C SER A 297 28.55 -10.42 22.46
N HIS A 298 29.10 -9.26 22.81
CA HIS A 298 29.29 -8.87 24.21
C HIS A 298 27.99 -8.49 24.92
N TYR A 299 26.89 -8.28 24.20
CA TYR A 299 25.63 -7.95 24.83
C TYR A 299 25.13 -9.10 25.72
N PRO A 300 24.87 -8.87 27.02
CA PRO A 300 24.45 -9.91 27.93
C PRO A 300 23.07 -10.46 27.51
N PRO A 301 22.94 -11.76 27.20
CA PRO A 301 21.68 -12.33 26.72
C PRO A 301 20.60 -12.22 27.79
N THR A 302 19.46 -11.62 27.48
CA THR A 302 18.34 -11.47 28.41
C THR A 302 17.35 -12.62 28.26
N ARG A 303 16.64 -12.99 29.33
CA ARG A 303 15.49 -13.91 29.23
C ARG A 303 14.18 -13.15 28.93
N PHE A 304 14.28 -12.06 28.17
CA PHE A 304 13.15 -11.22 27.81
C PHE A 304 12.32 -11.90 26.72
N MET A 305 11.01 -12.10 26.96
CA MET A 305 10.11 -12.70 25.97
C MET A 305 9.99 -11.78 24.75
N GLY A 306 10.18 -12.34 23.55
CA GLY A 306 10.15 -11.57 22.31
C GLY A 306 11.48 -10.90 21.93
N SER A 307 12.57 -11.15 22.69
CA SER A 307 13.92 -10.69 22.33
C SER A 307 14.31 -11.15 20.93
N LYS A 308 14.82 -10.22 20.12
CA LYS A 308 15.21 -10.46 18.72
C LYS A 308 16.65 -10.93 18.56
N GLN A 309 17.29 -11.41 19.63
CA GLN A 309 18.69 -11.84 19.61
C GLN A 309 18.99 -12.91 18.53
N LYS A 310 18.05 -13.82 18.27
CA LYS A 310 18.23 -14.84 17.23
C LYS A 310 18.03 -14.32 15.80
N LEU A 311 17.49 -13.11 15.64
CA LEU A 311 17.16 -12.51 14.33
C LEU A 311 18.13 -11.38 13.95
N LEU A 312 19.22 -11.17 14.69
CA LEU A 312 20.11 -10.03 14.48
C LEU A 312 20.75 -10.04 13.10
N HIS A 313 21.08 -11.23 12.58
CA HIS A 313 21.68 -11.37 11.26
C HIS A 313 20.69 -10.94 10.17
N GLU A 314 19.45 -11.42 10.24
CA GLU A 314 18.39 -11.09 9.29
C GLU A 314 18.01 -9.61 9.36
N VAL A 315 17.87 -9.06 10.58
CA VAL A 315 17.61 -7.64 10.79
C VAL A 315 18.72 -6.78 10.17
N TRP A 316 19.98 -7.16 10.37
CA TRP A 316 21.11 -6.43 9.80
C TRP A 316 21.24 -6.61 8.29
N ALA A 317 21.05 -7.82 7.77
CA ALA A 317 21.09 -8.12 6.35
C ALA A 317 20.10 -7.25 5.57
N VAL A 318 18.91 -7.02 6.12
CA VAL A 318 17.91 -6.11 5.55
C VAL A 318 18.30 -4.66 5.76
N ALA A 319 18.55 -4.24 7.01
CA ALA A 319 18.76 -2.83 7.34
C ALA A 319 20.01 -2.20 6.70
N SER A 320 21.07 -2.98 6.49
CA SER A 320 22.31 -2.52 5.86
C SER A 320 22.13 -2.04 4.42
N GLN A 321 21.10 -2.54 3.72
CA GLN A 321 20.81 -2.19 2.32
C GLN A 321 20.26 -0.77 2.16
N PHE A 322 19.77 -0.15 3.23
CA PHE A 322 19.17 1.19 3.20
C PHE A 322 20.18 2.32 3.39
N GLY A 323 21.45 2.01 3.69
CA GLY A 323 22.50 3.03 3.85
C GLY A 323 22.27 4.01 5.02
N ALA A 324 21.29 3.75 5.90
CA ALA A 324 20.94 4.67 6.99
C ALA A 324 22.10 4.88 7.97
N GLU A 325 22.40 6.13 8.32
CA GLU A 325 23.42 6.47 9.32
C GLU A 325 22.86 6.52 10.75
N THR A 326 21.58 6.86 10.88
CA THR A 326 20.85 6.98 12.15
C THR A 326 19.70 5.99 12.17
N ILE A 327 19.58 5.25 13.26
CA ILE A 327 18.53 4.28 13.52
C ILE A 327 17.72 4.75 14.72
N THR A 328 16.39 4.79 14.55
CA THR A 328 15.47 5.02 15.65
C THR A 328 14.75 3.72 15.98
N ASP A 329 14.97 3.21 17.19
CA ASP A 329 14.35 2.00 17.71
C ASP A 329 13.27 2.42 18.72
N LEU A 330 12.02 2.48 18.25
CA LEU A 330 10.89 2.98 19.04
C LEU A 330 10.44 2.00 20.14
N PHE A 331 10.79 0.72 20.00
CA PHE A 331 10.36 -0.39 20.86
C PHE A 331 11.55 -1.28 21.21
N SER A 332 12.52 -0.68 21.90
CA SER A 332 13.83 -1.30 22.11
C SER A 332 13.77 -2.63 22.87
N GLY A 333 12.75 -2.85 23.70
CA GLY A 333 12.49 -4.10 24.40
C GLY A 333 13.70 -4.55 25.21
N SER A 334 14.39 -5.61 24.77
CA SER A 334 15.60 -6.07 25.47
C SER A 334 16.84 -5.23 25.21
N GLY A 335 16.79 -4.23 24.33
CA GLY A 335 17.89 -3.35 23.92
C GLY A 335 18.89 -3.97 22.93
N ILE A 336 18.76 -5.26 22.61
CA ILE A 336 19.75 -6.00 21.79
C ILE A 336 19.83 -5.50 20.34
N VAL A 337 18.71 -5.09 19.75
CA VAL A 337 18.67 -4.61 18.35
C VAL A 337 19.32 -3.23 18.26
N SER A 338 18.92 -2.30 19.14
CA SER A 338 19.60 -1.03 19.35
C SER A 338 21.11 -1.19 19.54
N TYR A 339 21.53 -2.12 20.40
CA TYR A 339 22.95 -2.39 20.65
C TYR A 339 23.67 -2.96 19.42
N MET A 340 23.04 -3.86 18.67
CA MET A 340 23.59 -4.37 17.41
C MET A 340 23.83 -3.23 16.42
N PHE A 341 22.87 -2.32 16.23
CA PHE A 341 23.07 -1.18 15.32
C PHE A 341 24.20 -0.25 15.79
N LYS A 342 24.33 -0.01 17.10
CA LYS A 342 25.47 0.70 17.66
C LYS A 342 26.79 0.01 17.32
N ALA A 343 26.86 -1.31 17.48
CA ALA A 343 28.02 -2.14 17.16
C ALA A 343 28.38 -2.15 15.66
N GLN A 344 27.39 -1.89 14.79
CA GLN A 344 27.57 -1.68 13.35
C GLN A 344 27.89 -0.21 12.98
N GLY A 345 28.29 0.60 13.96
CA GLY A 345 28.75 1.99 13.74
C GLY A 345 27.63 3.01 13.47
N LYS A 346 26.37 2.64 13.71
CA LYS A 346 25.23 3.55 13.53
C LYS A 346 25.03 4.45 14.73
N THR A 347 24.44 5.62 14.48
CA THR A 347 23.89 6.46 15.54
C THR A 347 22.53 5.87 15.95
N VAL A 348 22.33 5.59 17.24
CA VAL A 348 21.10 4.93 17.72
C VAL A 348 20.31 5.83 18.65
N LEU A 349 19.05 6.04 18.32
CA LEU A 349 18.03 6.65 19.18
C LEU A 349 17.10 5.54 19.67
N SER A 350 17.30 5.10 20.90
CA SER A 350 16.56 4.01 21.52
C SER A 350 15.43 4.58 22.39
N ASN A 351 14.22 4.06 22.23
CA ASN A 351 13.05 4.42 23.03
C ASN A 351 12.33 3.16 23.51
N ASP A 352 11.71 3.25 24.67
CA ASP A 352 10.69 2.30 25.10
C ASP A 352 9.81 2.92 26.19
N TYR A 353 8.58 2.44 26.27
CA TYR A 353 7.65 2.76 27.34
C TYR A 353 8.04 2.09 28.67
N MET A 354 8.66 0.90 28.61
CA MET A 354 9.10 0.17 29.79
C MET A 354 10.39 0.79 30.36
N ALA A 355 10.33 1.22 31.62
CA ALA A 355 11.51 1.75 32.33
C ALA A 355 12.69 0.77 32.37
N MET A 356 12.42 -0.55 32.43
CA MET A 356 13.43 -1.61 32.33
C MET A 356 14.22 -1.49 31.01
N SER A 357 13.51 -1.39 29.89
CA SER A 357 14.09 -1.35 28.54
C SER A 357 14.90 -0.09 28.32
N ALA A 358 14.38 1.06 28.75
CA ALA A 358 15.12 2.32 28.75
C ALA A 358 16.39 2.25 29.64
N THR A 359 16.34 1.52 30.76
CA THR A 359 17.52 1.32 31.63
C THR A 359 18.60 0.49 30.92
N PHE A 360 18.22 -0.58 30.21
CA PHE A 360 19.17 -1.39 29.44
C PHE A 360 19.84 -0.57 28.33
N SER A 361 19.07 0.18 27.56
CA SER A 361 19.61 1.03 26.49
C SER A 361 20.43 2.19 27.05
N LYS A 362 20.06 2.76 28.20
CA LYS A 362 20.89 3.77 28.89
C LYS A 362 22.26 3.20 29.28
N ALA A 363 22.29 1.98 29.81
CA ALA A 363 23.51 1.34 30.30
C ALA A 363 24.46 0.87 29.19
N MET A 364 23.94 0.35 28.07
CA MET A 364 24.74 -0.35 27.05
C MET A 364 24.70 0.31 25.66
N VAL A 365 23.66 1.10 25.34
CA VAL A 365 23.51 1.77 24.04
C VAL A 365 23.96 3.23 24.13
N GLU A 366 23.37 4.02 25.01
CA GLU A 366 23.74 5.44 25.18
C GLU A 366 25.13 5.62 25.79
N ASN A 367 25.48 4.78 26.77
CA ASN A 367 26.77 4.85 27.45
C ASN A 367 27.92 4.38 26.56
N ASN A 368 28.94 5.21 26.38
CA ASN A 368 30.12 4.89 25.58
C ASN A 368 31.33 4.45 26.41
N THR A 369 31.45 4.88 27.67
CA THR A 369 32.74 4.78 28.39
C THR A 369 32.64 4.50 29.88
N VAL A 370 31.50 4.78 30.53
CA VAL A 370 31.39 4.67 31.98
C VAL A 370 31.21 3.20 32.36
N THR A 371 32.02 2.70 33.29
CA THR A 371 31.87 1.37 33.88
C THR A 371 31.59 1.48 35.38
N LEU A 372 31.02 0.43 35.98
CA LEU A 372 30.85 0.35 37.43
C LEU A 372 32.00 -0.47 38.02
N SER A 373 32.83 0.14 38.87
CA SER A 373 33.98 -0.55 39.47
C SER A 373 33.54 -1.71 40.37
N SER A 374 34.34 -2.78 40.46
CA SER A 374 34.04 -3.93 41.32
C SER A 374 33.87 -3.52 42.79
N ARG A 375 34.72 -2.60 43.28
CA ARG A 375 34.62 -2.05 44.62
C ARG A 375 33.28 -1.37 44.85
N THR A 376 32.86 -0.49 43.93
CA THR A 376 31.55 0.18 44.04
C THR A 376 30.41 -0.83 43.99
N ALA A 377 30.49 -1.83 43.12
CA ALA A 377 29.49 -2.89 43.03
C ALA A 377 29.36 -3.71 44.33
N GLU A 378 30.48 -4.01 45.00
CA GLU A 378 30.50 -4.65 46.31
C GLU A 378 29.91 -3.74 47.41
N GLU A 379 30.26 -2.46 47.42
CA GLU A 379 29.72 -1.47 48.37
C GLU A 379 28.19 -1.34 48.25
N LEU A 380 27.61 -1.52 47.06
CA LEU A 380 26.16 -1.50 46.84
C LEU A 380 25.42 -2.67 47.51
N LEU A 381 26.10 -3.78 47.79
CA LEU A 381 25.51 -4.95 48.48
C LEU A 381 25.40 -4.73 50.00
N LEU A 382 26.14 -3.78 50.55
CA LEU A 382 26.17 -3.51 51.98
C LEU A 382 25.01 -2.60 52.39
N ALA A 383 24.35 -2.91 53.50
CA ALA A 383 23.32 -2.05 54.06
C ALA A 383 23.96 -0.78 54.63
N GLN A 384 23.86 0.33 53.89
CA GLN A 384 24.40 1.63 54.31
C GLN A 384 23.34 2.51 55.01
N LYS A 385 22.06 2.27 54.72
CA LYS A 385 20.91 2.99 55.30
C LYS A 385 19.63 2.16 55.23
N GLU A 386 18.62 2.57 55.99
CA GLU A 386 17.31 1.92 55.99
C GLU A 386 16.61 2.05 54.62
N SER A 387 16.08 0.93 54.11
CA SER A 387 15.36 0.87 52.84
C SER A 387 13.87 1.12 53.02
N ASP A 388 13.15 1.36 51.92
CA ASP A 388 11.68 1.46 51.92
C ASP A 388 10.98 0.11 52.20
N ARG A 389 11.74 -0.99 52.21
CA ARG A 389 11.28 -2.38 52.36
C ARG A 389 10.18 -2.74 51.36
N PHE A 390 10.10 -2.07 50.22
CA PHE A 390 9.01 -2.25 49.26
C PHE A 390 8.99 -3.67 48.70
N VAL A 391 10.13 -4.23 48.30
CA VAL A 391 10.21 -5.57 47.72
C VAL A 391 9.94 -6.63 48.80
N ALA A 392 10.57 -6.48 49.96
CA ALA A 392 10.38 -7.37 51.11
C ALA A 392 8.94 -7.43 51.59
N ARG A 393 8.22 -6.30 51.61
CA ARG A 393 6.80 -6.26 52.03
C ARG A 393 5.84 -6.74 50.94
N THR A 394 6.08 -6.36 49.69
CA THR A 394 5.12 -6.59 48.60
C THR A 394 5.22 -8.00 48.02
N PHE A 395 6.42 -8.60 48.00
CA PHE A 395 6.69 -9.87 47.32
C PHE A 395 7.12 -11.00 48.27
N GLN A 396 6.87 -10.86 49.57
CA GLN A 396 7.14 -11.88 50.56
C GLN A 396 6.46 -13.21 50.18
N GLY A 397 7.21 -14.31 50.15
CA GLY A 397 6.67 -15.63 49.79
C GLY A 397 6.24 -15.77 48.32
N ILE A 398 6.58 -14.82 47.44
CA ILE A 398 6.18 -14.86 46.02
C ILE A 398 7.33 -15.24 45.09
N TYR A 399 8.43 -14.47 45.08
CA TYR A 399 9.49 -14.60 44.05
C TYR A 399 10.85 -15.01 44.58
N TYR A 400 11.26 -14.49 45.73
CA TYR A 400 12.58 -14.68 46.32
C TYR A 400 12.44 -14.97 47.82
N THR A 401 13.50 -15.49 48.44
CA THR A 401 13.57 -15.65 49.89
C THR A 401 13.57 -14.29 50.60
N ASP A 402 13.24 -14.26 51.90
CA ASP A 402 13.18 -13.00 52.65
C ASP A 402 14.52 -12.26 52.67
N ALA A 403 15.64 -12.98 52.84
CA ALA A 403 16.98 -12.41 52.76
C ALA A 403 17.31 -11.85 51.37
N GLU A 404 16.84 -12.48 50.30
CA GLU A 404 17.01 -11.97 48.94
C GLU A 404 16.15 -10.73 48.69
N ASN A 405 14.91 -10.69 49.19
CA ASN A 405 14.06 -9.51 49.09
C ASN A 405 14.69 -8.31 49.83
N GLU A 406 15.22 -8.53 51.03
CA GLU A 406 15.94 -7.50 51.79
C GLU A 406 17.18 -7.00 51.04
N LEU A 407 17.92 -7.89 50.38
CA LEU A 407 19.07 -7.52 49.56
C LEU A 407 18.65 -6.73 48.31
N ILE A 408 17.54 -7.08 47.65
CA ILE A 408 16.99 -6.31 46.53
C ILE A 408 16.65 -4.88 46.98
N ASP A 409 16.00 -4.74 48.14
CA ASP A 409 15.67 -3.40 48.66
C ASP A 409 16.93 -2.60 49.04
N THR A 410 17.95 -3.26 49.60
CA THR A 410 19.26 -2.65 49.85
C THR A 410 19.89 -2.13 48.57
N LEU A 411 19.97 -2.99 47.54
CA LEU A 411 20.50 -2.62 46.22
C LEU A 411 19.70 -1.49 45.58
N ARG A 412 18.36 -1.56 45.55
CA ARG A 412 17.49 -0.49 45.01
C ARG A 412 17.77 0.86 45.70
N THR A 413 17.94 0.81 47.02
CA THR A 413 18.19 2.00 47.85
C THR A 413 19.55 2.61 47.55
N ASN A 414 20.61 1.79 47.51
CA ASN A 414 21.97 2.24 47.25
C ASN A 414 22.16 2.70 45.79
N ILE A 415 21.56 2.01 44.83
CA ILE A 415 21.61 2.37 43.39
C ILE A 415 20.98 3.75 43.16
N ARG A 416 19.91 4.09 43.88
CA ARG A 416 19.26 5.41 43.75
C ARG A 416 20.18 6.57 44.10
N ASP A 417 21.13 6.35 45.01
CA ASP A 417 22.06 7.37 45.49
C ASP A 417 23.28 7.57 44.58
N LEU A 418 23.50 6.69 43.60
CA LEU A 418 24.56 6.85 42.62
C LEU A 418 24.34 8.14 41.81
N ARG A 419 25.34 9.03 41.86
CA ARG A 419 25.30 10.35 41.21
C ARG A 419 25.43 10.24 39.70
N ASN A 420 26.28 9.34 39.21
CA ASN A 420 26.47 9.13 37.79
C ASN A 420 25.27 8.33 37.22
N PRO A 421 24.53 8.88 36.24
CA PRO A 421 23.35 8.22 35.70
C PRO A 421 23.67 6.90 34.98
N TYR A 422 24.88 6.75 34.44
CA TYR A 422 25.31 5.52 33.77
C TYR A 422 25.71 4.43 34.76
N GLU A 423 26.44 4.76 35.82
CA GLU A 423 26.70 3.81 36.93
C GLU A 423 25.39 3.30 37.53
N ARG A 424 24.43 4.21 37.72
CA ARG A 424 23.08 3.86 38.17
C ARG A 424 22.37 2.93 37.20
N ALA A 425 22.45 3.19 35.89
CA ALA A 425 21.84 2.34 34.87
C ALA A 425 22.51 0.96 34.78
N ILE A 426 23.83 0.88 34.91
CA ILE A 426 24.61 -0.37 34.94
C ILE A 426 24.19 -1.20 36.15
N ALA A 427 24.18 -0.60 37.34
CA ALA A 427 23.81 -1.29 38.56
C ALA A 427 22.34 -1.75 38.52
N MET A 428 21.42 -0.92 38.05
CA MET A 428 20.02 -1.31 37.89
C MET A 428 19.84 -2.44 36.85
N THR A 429 20.55 -2.37 35.72
CA THR A 429 20.57 -3.47 34.72
C THR A 429 21.08 -4.77 35.34
N ALA A 430 22.15 -4.70 36.14
CA ALA A 430 22.72 -5.86 36.82
C ALA A 430 21.74 -6.46 37.84
N LEU A 431 21.07 -5.63 38.64
CA LEU A 431 20.04 -6.05 39.59
C LEU A 431 18.86 -6.75 38.87
N ILE A 432 18.32 -6.13 37.82
CA ILE A 432 17.23 -6.72 37.03
C ILE A 432 17.65 -8.08 36.48
N ARG A 433 18.87 -8.18 35.94
CA ARG A 433 19.42 -9.45 35.44
C ARG A 433 19.56 -10.50 36.54
N ALA A 434 20.08 -10.12 37.71
CA ALA A 434 20.25 -11.02 38.85
C ALA A 434 18.90 -11.60 39.29
N CYS A 435 17.89 -10.75 39.42
CA CYS A 435 16.50 -11.13 39.70
C CYS A 435 15.95 -12.14 38.66
N ILE A 436 16.09 -11.84 37.35
CA ILE A 436 15.63 -12.73 36.27
C ILE A 436 16.36 -14.08 36.27
N LYS A 437 17.65 -14.10 36.62
CA LYS A 437 18.49 -15.29 36.64
C LYS A 437 18.23 -16.18 37.85
N LYS A 438 17.94 -15.56 39.01
CA LYS A 438 17.64 -16.27 40.26
C LYS A 438 16.25 -16.90 40.26
N ARG A 439 15.36 -16.51 39.34
CA ARG A 439 14.02 -17.10 39.19
C ARG A 439 14.03 -18.41 38.38
N PRO A 440 13.40 -19.50 38.86
CA PRO A 440 13.15 -20.70 38.07
C PRO A 440 12.22 -20.44 36.86
N ARG A 441 12.22 -21.34 35.87
CA ARG A 441 11.41 -21.18 34.64
C ARG A 441 9.93 -21.41 34.95
N GLY A 442 9.04 -20.67 34.29
CA GLY A 442 7.59 -20.96 34.26
C GLY A 442 6.80 -20.58 35.52
N ILE A 443 7.43 -19.96 36.53
CA ILE A 443 6.75 -19.54 37.75
C ILE A 443 6.19 -18.14 37.56
N PHE A 444 4.87 -17.96 37.61
CA PHE A 444 4.23 -16.64 37.78
C PHE A 444 3.98 -16.27 39.25
N THR A 445 3.94 -17.24 40.16
CA THR A 445 3.71 -17.06 41.61
C THR A 445 4.09 -18.34 42.38
N TYR A 446 5.26 -18.41 43.04
CA TYR A 446 5.56 -19.39 44.12
C TYR A 446 7.02 -19.23 44.63
N THR A 447 7.24 -19.13 45.94
CA THR A 447 8.55 -19.39 46.57
C THR A 447 8.71 -20.89 46.84
N GLY A 448 9.51 -21.58 46.02
CA GLY A 448 9.92 -22.96 46.31
C GLY A 448 10.70 -23.61 45.16
N HIS A 449 11.28 -24.78 45.44
CA HIS A 449 12.18 -25.50 44.53
C HIS A 449 11.47 -26.43 43.53
N ARG A 450 10.15 -26.32 43.37
CA ARG A 450 9.34 -27.25 42.55
C ARG A 450 9.74 -27.31 41.07
N TYR A 451 10.40 -26.27 40.56
CA TYR A 451 10.96 -26.19 39.21
C TYR A 451 12.47 -25.91 39.21
N ASP A 452 13.16 -26.23 40.31
CA ASP A 452 14.62 -26.17 40.39
C ASP A 452 15.21 -27.31 39.56
N ASP A 453 15.75 -26.95 38.40
CA ASP A 453 16.39 -27.87 37.46
C ASP A 453 17.90 -28.05 37.76
N GLY A 454 18.37 -27.58 38.92
CA GLY A 454 19.76 -27.74 39.35
C GLY A 454 20.78 -26.93 38.54
N ARG A 455 20.33 -25.98 37.71
CA ARG A 455 21.20 -25.18 36.85
C ARG A 455 22.15 -24.28 37.67
N LYS A 456 23.33 -24.01 37.12
CA LYS A 456 24.36 -23.17 37.76
C LYS A 456 23.83 -21.80 38.21
N ASP A 457 22.92 -21.20 37.44
CA ASP A 457 22.32 -19.90 37.78
C ASP A 457 21.54 -19.92 39.12
N LEU A 458 20.87 -21.03 39.46
CA LEU A 458 20.08 -21.13 40.70
C LEU A 458 20.96 -21.42 41.94
N LYS A 459 22.16 -21.96 41.73
CA LYS A 459 23.15 -22.24 42.78
C LYS A 459 23.87 -20.99 43.28
N LYS A 460 23.99 -19.96 42.44
CA LYS A 460 24.60 -18.68 42.83
C LYS A 460 23.66 -17.91 43.76
N SER A 461 24.21 -17.22 44.74
CA SER A 461 23.48 -16.23 45.53
C SER A 461 23.06 -15.05 44.65
N LEU A 462 22.07 -14.27 45.09
CA LEU A 462 21.66 -13.06 44.37
C LEU A 462 22.82 -12.04 44.28
N ALA A 463 23.66 -11.94 45.31
CA ALA A 463 24.85 -11.09 45.31
C ALA A 463 25.87 -11.52 44.24
N GLU A 464 26.17 -12.82 44.13
CA GLU A 464 27.07 -13.35 43.09
C GLU A 464 26.49 -13.13 41.68
N GLN A 465 25.17 -13.28 41.52
CA GLN A 465 24.49 -12.98 40.27
C GLN A 465 24.59 -11.50 39.90
N PHE A 466 24.45 -10.61 40.88
CA PHE A 466 24.57 -9.17 40.69
C PHE A 466 25.99 -8.78 40.25
N LEU A 467 27.02 -9.23 40.96
CA LEU A 467 28.42 -8.90 40.62
C LEU A 467 28.79 -9.46 39.24
N ALA A 468 28.44 -10.71 38.94
CA ALA A 468 28.67 -11.28 37.60
C ALA A 468 27.88 -10.54 36.50
N ALA A 469 26.71 -9.99 36.83
CA ALA A 469 25.95 -9.18 35.88
C ALA A 469 26.61 -7.82 35.63
N VAL A 470 27.21 -7.19 36.65
CA VAL A 470 27.99 -5.95 36.50
C VAL A 470 29.17 -6.18 35.53
N GLU A 471 29.92 -7.25 35.70
CA GLU A 471 31.04 -7.58 34.81
C GLU A 471 30.58 -7.74 33.35
N LEU A 472 29.48 -8.46 33.11
CA LEU A 472 28.93 -8.65 31.78
C LEU A 472 28.42 -7.34 31.15
N VAL A 473 27.79 -6.47 31.94
CA VAL A 473 27.31 -5.17 31.45
C VAL A 473 28.49 -4.27 31.14
N ASN A 474 29.51 -4.21 32.01
CA ASN A 474 30.75 -3.47 31.76
C ASN A 474 31.45 -3.93 30.47
N ALA A 475 31.51 -5.23 30.22
CA ALA A 475 32.11 -5.79 29.01
C ALA A 475 31.34 -5.43 27.72
N ALA A 476 30.05 -5.09 27.83
CA ALA A 476 29.26 -4.60 26.69
C ALA A 476 29.42 -3.10 26.44
N ILE A 477 30.07 -2.34 27.32
CA ILE A 477 30.20 -0.89 27.16
C ILE A 477 31.37 -0.59 26.24
N PHE A 478 31.10 0.18 25.19
CA PHE A 478 32.11 0.62 24.23
C PHE A 478 31.66 1.90 23.52
N ASP A 479 32.65 2.64 23.00
CA ASP A 479 32.43 3.83 22.19
C ASP A 479 32.46 3.46 20.70
N ASN A 480 31.41 3.82 19.98
CA ASN A 480 31.34 3.67 18.52
C ASN A 480 31.62 4.98 17.77
N GLY A 481 32.04 6.04 18.47
CA GLY A 481 32.30 7.36 17.92
C GLY A 481 31.05 8.15 17.52
N ARG A 482 29.85 7.68 17.92
CA ARG A 482 28.56 8.31 17.60
C ARG A 482 27.83 8.77 18.86
N VAL A 483 26.91 9.73 18.69
CA VAL A 483 26.06 10.24 19.76
C VAL A 483 24.77 9.43 19.84
N ASN A 484 24.80 8.36 20.62
CA ASN A 484 23.63 7.53 20.88
C ASN A 484 22.75 8.16 21.98
N ARG A 485 21.45 7.89 21.99
CA ARG A 485 20.53 8.36 23.03
C ARG A 485 19.54 7.27 23.42
N SER A 486 19.20 7.21 24.71
CA SER A 486 18.12 6.40 25.26
C SER A 486 17.05 7.33 25.84
N ARG A 487 15.78 7.03 25.54
CA ARG A 487 14.61 7.70 26.10
C ARG A 487 13.67 6.69 26.74
N TRP A 488 13.04 7.15 27.81
CA TRP A 488 11.88 6.51 28.41
C TRP A 488 10.67 7.36 28.03
N GLY A 489 9.84 6.88 27.11
CA GLY A 489 8.83 7.68 26.44
C GLY A 489 7.68 6.87 25.87
#